data_AF-A0A7I8MUE2-F1
#
_entry.id   AF-A0A7I8MUE2-F1
#
_cell.length_a   1.000
_cell.length_b   1.000
_cell.length_c   1.000
_cell.angle_alpha   90.00
_cell.angle_beta   90.00
_cell.angle_gamma   90.00
#
_symmetry.space_group_name_H-M   'P 1'
#
loop_
_entity.id
_entity.type
_entity.pdbx_description
1 polymer ?
#
loop_
_entity_poly.entity_id
_entity_poly.type
_entity_poly.pdbx_seq_one_letter_code
_entity_poly.pdbx_strand_id
1 'polypeptide(L)' 'MGIQERKEKEKERRRQQIMVAAKRVFTEKGFSRATMEDIAREAELSPGTLYLRARP' A
#
# COMPACT_ATOMS: atom_id res chain seq x y z
N MET A 1 -11.31 -14.70 -21.46
CA MET A 1 -11.15 -13.41 -20.73
C MET A 1 -11.81 -13.55 -19.35
N GLY A 2 -11.42 -14.44 -18.45
CA GLY A 2 -10.09 -14.89 -18.07
C GLY A 2 -9.85 -14.35 -16.66
N ILE A 3 -10.18 -15.14 -15.63
CA ILE A 3 -10.11 -14.78 -14.19
C ILE A 3 -8.78 -14.10 -13.80
N GLN A 4 -7.72 -14.38 -14.56
CA GLN A 4 -6.40 -13.76 -14.50
C GLN A 4 -6.41 -12.22 -14.66
N GLU A 5 -7.10 -11.66 -15.65
CA GLU A 5 -7.11 -10.19 -15.88
C GLU A 5 -7.79 -9.44 -14.73
N ARG A 6 -8.82 -10.05 -14.12
CA ARG A 6 -9.49 -9.47 -12.95
C ARG A 6 -8.57 -9.46 -11.72
N LYS A 7 -7.83 -10.55 -11.50
CA LYS A 7 -6.85 -10.64 -10.42
C LYS A 7 -5.71 -9.63 -10.58
N GLU A 8 -5.18 -9.45 -11.79
CA GLU A 8 -4.11 -8.47 -12.05
C GLU A 8 -4.61 -7.03 -11.85
N LYS A 9 -5.82 -6.69 -12.33
CA LYS A 9 -6.42 -5.37 -12.09
C LYS A 9 -6.63 -5.08 -10.60
N GLU A 10 -7.09 -6.05 -9.81
CA GLU A 10 -7.19 -5.88 -8.36
C GLU A 10 -5.83 -5.69 -7.70
N LYS A 11 -4.82 -6.45 -8.14
CA LYS A 11 -3.46 -6.38 -7.59
C LYS A 11 -2.83 -5.01 -7.86
N GLU A 12 -3.05 -4.45 -9.03
CA GLU A 12 -2.59 -3.11 -9.41
C GLU A 12 -3.34 -2.03 -8.64
N ARG A 13 -4.67 -2.13 -8.54
CA ARG A 13 -5.47 -1.18 -7.75
C ARG A 13 -5.02 -1.12 -6.30
N ARG A 14 -4.77 -2.27 -5.68
CA ARG A 14 -4.21 -2.35 -4.31
C ARG A 14 -2.82 -1.73 -4.21
N ARG A 15 -1.98 -1.91 -5.24
CA ARG A 15 -0.63 -1.30 -5.26
C ARG A 15 -0.72 0.22 -5.33
N GLN A 16 -1.63 0.75 -6.13
CA GLN A 16 -1.89 2.18 -6.21
C GLN A 16 -2.41 2.74 -4.89
N GLN A 17 -3.34 2.04 -4.21
CA GLN A 17 -3.80 2.45 -2.88
C GLN A 17 -2.65 2.57 -1.87
N ILE A 18 -1.74 1.59 -1.84
CA ILE A 18 -0.56 1.63 -0.96
C ILE A 18 0.33 2.84 -1.29
N MET A 19 0.58 3.11 -2.58
CA MET A 19 1.39 4.27 -2.97
C MET A 19 0.74 5.60 -2.59
N VAL A 20 -0.59 5.73 -2.75
CA VAL A 20 -1.32 6.96 -2.39
C VAL A 20 -1.28 7.18 -0.88
N ALA A 21 -1.54 6.12 -0.10
CA ALA A 21 -1.44 6.16 1.36
C ALA A 21 -0.02 6.51 1.82
N ALA A 22 1.00 5.88 1.23
CA ALA A 22 2.39 6.19 1.53
C ALA A 22 2.70 7.66 1.27
N LYS A 23 2.28 8.18 0.11
CA LYS A 23 2.49 9.59 -0.24
C LYS A 23 1.82 10.54 0.75
N ARG A 24 0.59 10.24 1.20
CA ARG A 24 -0.11 11.04 2.23
C ARG A 24 0.63 11.03 3.55
N VAL A 25 0.98 9.86 4.05
CA VAL A 25 1.71 9.72 5.32
C VAL A 25 3.06 10.43 5.26
N PHE A 26 3.80 10.31 4.16
CA PHE A 26 5.05 11.03 3.97
C PHE A 26 4.87 12.55 3.90
N THR A 27 3.76 13.02 3.31
CA THR A 27 3.46 14.46 3.21
C THR A 27 3.02 15.04 4.56
N GLU A 28 2.22 14.30 5.35
CA GLU A 28 1.70 14.77 6.64
C GLU A 28 2.73 14.66 7.77
N LYS A 29 3.44 13.52 7.88
CA LYS A 29 4.37 13.26 8.99
C LYS A 29 5.82 13.65 8.66
N GLY A 30 6.14 13.73 7.37
CA GLY A 30 7.52 13.82 6.87
C GLY A 30 8.21 12.45 6.81
N PHE A 31 9.22 12.33 5.95
CA PHE A 31 9.98 11.08 5.74
C PHE A 31 10.59 10.50 7.02
N SER A 32 10.98 11.33 7.98
CA SER A 32 11.64 10.88 9.22
C SER A 32 10.67 10.28 10.25
N ARG A 33 9.38 10.61 10.19
CA ARG A 33 8.36 10.15 11.16
C ARG A 33 7.33 9.21 10.56
N ALA A 34 7.29 9.07 9.24
CA ALA A 34 6.43 8.14 8.56
C ALA A 34 6.91 6.70 8.78
N THR A 35 6.06 5.86 9.36
CA THR A 35 6.34 4.43 9.56
C THR A 35 5.53 3.56 8.62
N MET A 36 5.98 2.33 8.37
CA MET A 36 5.20 1.34 7.60
C MET A 36 3.86 1.01 8.26
N GLU A 37 3.75 1.09 9.59
CA GLU A 37 2.46 0.95 10.29
C GLU A 37 1.51 2.11 10.00
N ASP A 38 2.02 3.33 9.87
CA ASP A 38 1.20 4.48 9.49
C ASP A 38 0.68 4.34 8.06
N ILE A 39 1.53 3.89 7.15
CA ILE A 39 1.14 3.61 5.75
C ILE A 39 0.11 2.48 5.69
N ALA A 40 0.28 1.43 6.52
CA ALA A 40 -0.68 0.33 6.61
C ALA A 40 -2.04 0.78 7.14
N ARG A 41 -2.03 1.63 8.19
CA ARG A 41 -3.24 2.21 8.77
C ARG A 41 -3.96 3.12 7.76
N GLU A 42 -3.23 3.98 7.05
CA GLU A 42 -3.79 4.88 6.03
C GLU A 42 -4.30 4.11 4.79
N ALA A 43 -3.65 3.01 4.42
CA ALA A 43 -4.06 2.19 3.29
C ALA A 43 -5.21 1.22 3.63
N GLU A 44 -5.71 1.21 4.88
CA GLU A 44 -6.68 0.22 5.39
C GLU A 44 -6.22 -1.23 5.17
N LEU A 45 -4.91 -1.48 5.30
CA LEU A 45 -4.30 -2.79 5.09
C LEU A 45 -3.70 -3.30 6.39
N SER A 46 -3.79 -4.62 6.59
CA SER A 46 -3.05 -5.25 7.68
C SER A 46 -1.54 -5.06 7.47
N PRO A 47 -0.77 -4.66 8.51
CA PRO A 47 0.67 -4.46 8.41
C PRO A 47 1.42 -5.66 7.81
N GLY A 48 0.96 -6.89 8.11
CA GLY A 48 1.53 -8.12 7.54
C GLY A 48 1.38 -8.23 6.01
N THR A 49 0.27 -7.78 5.44
CA THR A 49 0.04 -7.77 3.98
C THR A 49 0.91 -6.72 3.30
N LEU A 50 1.14 -5.59 3.97
CA LEU A 50 1.97 -4.52 3.46
C LEU A 50 3.46 -4.89 3.54
N TYR A 51 3.91 -5.51 4.64
CA TYR A 51 5.25 -6.09 4.77
C TYR A 51 5.54 -7.15 3.69
N LEU A 52 4.57 -8.01 3.39
CA LEU A 52 4.71 -9.03 2.35
C LEU A 52 4.87 -8.42 0.95
N ARG A 53 4.30 -7.23 0.69
CA ARG A 53 4.35 -6.53 -0.60
C ARG A 53 5.52 -5.54 -0.70
N ALA A 54 5.96 -4.98 0.42
CA ALA A 54 7.01 -3.97 0.50
C ALA A 54 8.42 -4.56 0.62
N ARG A 55 8.54 -5.87 0.88
CA ARG A 55 9.82 -6.56 0.80
C ARG A 55 10.28 -6.61 -0.67
N PRO A 56 11.47 -6.07 -1.00
CA PRO A 56 12.02 -6.15 -2.35
C PRO A 56 12.25 -7.59 -2.80
#